data_AF-A0A7X8ZTU8-F1
#
_entry.id   AF-A0A7X8ZTU8-F1
#
_cell.length_a   1.000
_cell.length_b   1.000
_cell.length_c   1.000
_cell.angle_alpha   90.00
_cell.angle_beta   90.00
_cell.angle_gamma   90.00
#
_symmetry.space_group_name_H-M   'P 1'
#
loop_
_entity.id
_entity.type
_entity.pdbx_description
1 polymer ?
#
loop_
_entity_poly.entity_id
_entity_poly.type
_entity_poly.pdbx_seq_one_letter_code
_entity_poly.pdbx_strand_id
1 'polypeptide(L)'
;MLEFRSPTLADKDLFPKHSRYLAYNYYYSYVHLWSEQIGITIAKNDTALYMHLRDDDCFLLPITDDLPKAMRELEEHSARTGLRFQLECVPKEEALELQKLGYSIRHVRNLDDYLYESSKLTKLSGRKLQAKRNHISRFERTYTYTVRSLSRPKMREECYEMASTRWLENHGEVDQSIIDELRAIRRTFDNWDELG
;
A
#
# COMPACT_ATOMS: atom_id res chain seq x y z
N MET A 1 23.96 0.25 -13.36
CA MET A 1 23.62 -0.42 -12.09
C MET A 1 22.56 0.43 -11.42
N LEU A 2 21.47 -0.16 -10.92
CA LEU A 2 20.46 0.59 -10.20
C LEU A 2 21.00 0.99 -8.83
N GLU A 3 20.82 2.26 -8.46
CA GLU A 3 21.24 2.80 -7.16
C GLU A 3 20.01 2.89 -6.25
N PHE A 4 19.77 1.82 -5.47
CA PHE A 4 18.70 1.81 -4.49
C PHE A 4 19.07 2.62 -3.26
N ARG A 5 18.17 3.50 -2.82
CA ARG A 5 18.29 4.30 -1.61
C ARG A 5 16.97 4.36 -0.86
N SER A 6 17.03 4.75 0.41
CA SER A 6 15.80 5.05 1.15
C SER A 6 15.03 6.21 0.49
N PRO A 7 13.70 6.11 0.42
CA PRO A 7 12.84 7.18 -0.07
C PRO A 7 12.84 8.36 0.91
N THR A 8 12.58 9.55 0.37
CA THR A 8 12.49 10.82 1.11
C THR A 8 11.22 11.57 0.72
N LEU A 9 10.89 12.66 1.42
CA LEU A 9 9.78 13.55 1.04
C LEU A 9 9.92 14.15 -0.37
N ALA A 10 11.16 14.38 -0.82
CA ALA A 10 11.42 14.90 -2.17
C ALA A 10 11.05 13.92 -3.30
N ASP A 11 10.82 12.65 -2.98
CA ASP A 11 10.49 11.61 -3.96
C ASP A 11 9.00 11.54 -4.28
N LYS A 12 8.15 12.34 -3.62
CA LYS A 12 6.68 12.35 -3.82
C LYS A 12 6.28 12.43 -5.30
N ASP A 13 6.95 13.30 -6.05
CA ASP A 13 6.64 13.55 -7.47
C ASP A 13 7.12 12.43 -8.42
N LEU A 14 7.91 11.46 -7.94
CA LEU A 14 8.28 10.29 -8.74
C LEU A 14 7.11 9.30 -8.87
N PHE A 15 6.13 9.37 -7.97
CA PHE A 15 5.01 8.45 -7.93
C PHE A 15 3.80 9.02 -8.66
N PRO A 16 2.98 8.16 -9.27
CA PRO A 16 1.78 8.59 -9.95
C PRO A 16 0.74 9.11 -8.94
N LYS A 17 0.03 10.19 -9.32
CA LYS A 17 -1.19 10.62 -8.61
C LYS A 17 -2.33 9.61 -8.79
N HIS A 18 -2.36 8.92 -9.93
CA HIS A 18 -3.32 7.88 -10.26
C HIS A 18 -2.59 6.69 -10.89
N SER A 19 -2.77 5.51 -10.32
CA SER A 19 -2.16 4.29 -10.85
C SER A 19 -3.19 3.48 -11.66
N ARG A 20 -2.80 3.03 -12.86
CA ARG A 20 -3.60 2.09 -13.66
C ARG A 20 -3.73 0.71 -13.00
N TYR A 21 -2.83 0.40 -12.07
CA TYR A 21 -2.77 -0.90 -11.39
C TYR A 21 -3.81 -1.07 -10.29
N LEU A 22 -4.44 0.01 -9.83
CA LEU A 22 -5.41 0.06 -8.72
C LEU A 22 -4.91 -0.51 -7.37
N ALA A 23 -3.67 -0.99 -7.29
CA ALA A 23 -3.02 -1.44 -6.06
C ALA A 23 -2.37 -0.27 -5.31
N TYR A 24 -2.48 -0.29 -3.98
CA TYR A 24 -2.04 0.82 -3.13
C TYR A 24 -0.50 0.93 -3.03
N ASN A 25 0.21 -0.17 -3.30
CA ASN A 25 1.68 -0.25 -3.22
C ASN A 25 2.41 0.69 -4.20
N TYR A 26 1.70 1.24 -5.19
CA TYR A 26 2.26 2.14 -6.21
C TYR A 26 2.09 3.63 -5.91
N TYR A 27 1.58 3.99 -4.73
CA TYR A 27 1.45 5.39 -4.31
C TYR A 27 2.57 5.78 -3.36
N TYR A 28 2.95 7.05 -3.41
CA TYR A 28 3.94 7.61 -2.50
C TYR A 28 3.58 7.40 -1.02
N SER A 29 2.29 7.45 -0.67
CA SER A 29 1.84 7.21 0.69
C SER A 29 2.23 5.84 1.21
N TYR A 30 2.12 4.78 0.41
CA TYR A 30 2.58 3.45 0.81
C TYR A 30 4.09 3.46 1.13
N VAL A 31 4.89 4.02 0.23
CA VAL A 31 6.34 4.08 0.38
C VAL A 31 6.73 4.92 1.60
N HIS A 32 6.12 6.08 1.80
CA HIS A 32 6.39 6.89 2.98
C HIS A 32 6.01 6.17 4.26
N LEU A 33 4.82 5.58 4.34
CA LEU A 33 4.31 4.98 5.57
C LEU A 33 5.07 3.72 5.99
N TRP A 34 5.54 2.91 5.04
CA TRP A 34 6.09 1.58 5.30
C TRP A 34 7.61 1.49 5.08
N SER A 35 8.27 2.54 4.59
CA SER A 35 9.71 2.51 4.24
C SER A 35 10.64 2.01 5.34
N GLU A 36 10.35 2.31 6.61
CA GLU A 36 11.17 1.86 7.74
C GLU A 36 10.82 0.44 8.19
N GLN A 37 9.54 0.07 8.12
CA GLN A 37 8.99 -1.18 8.67
C GLN A 37 9.22 -2.38 7.75
N ILE A 38 9.18 -2.18 6.43
CA ILE A 38 9.41 -3.25 5.44
C ILE A 38 10.64 -2.98 4.56
N GLY A 39 11.48 -2.02 4.98
CA GLY A 39 12.76 -1.71 4.35
C GLY A 39 12.66 -1.24 2.90
N ILE A 40 11.64 -0.47 2.54
CA ILE A 40 11.44 -0.01 1.15
C ILE A 40 12.61 0.85 0.70
N THR A 41 13.20 0.49 -0.43
CA THR A 41 14.17 1.31 -1.15
C THR A 41 13.71 1.56 -2.58
N ILE A 42 14.13 2.69 -3.14
CA ILE A 42 13.77 3.11 -4.49
C ILE A 42 15.01 3.39 -5.33
N ALA A 43 14.91 3.15 -6.63
CA ALA A 43 15.87 3.58 -7.63
C ALA A 43 15.12 4.19 -8.82
N LYS A 44 15.57 5.33 -9.34
CA LYS A 44 14.97 5.98 -10.52
C LYS A 44 16.03 6.19 -11.59
N ASN A 45 15.69 5.87 -12.83
CA ASN A 45 16.44 6.26 -14.03
C ASN A 45 15.45 6.61 -15.16
N ASP A 46 15.94 6.78 -16.40
CA ASP A 46 15.08 7.12 -17.54
C ASP A 46 14.06 6.02 -17.90
N THR A 47 14.35 4.77 -17.57
CA THR A 47 13.49 3.62 -17.91
C THR A 47 12.33 3.47 -16.92
N ALA A 48 12.59 3.51 -15.61
CA ALA A 48 11.56 3.23 -14.62
C ALA A 48 11.84 3.85 -13.24
N LEU A 49 10.80 3.86 -12.41
CA LEU A 49 10.94 3.84 -10.95
C LEU A 49 10.86 2.39 -10.47
N TYR A 50 11.90 1.96 -9.77
CA TYR A 50 12.04 0.63 -9.17
C TYR A 50 11.85 0.72 -7.66
N MET A 51 11.25 -0.32 -7.09
CA MET A 51 11.07 -0.46 -5.64
C MET A 51 11.53 -1.85 -5.20
N HIS A 52 12.28 -1.91 -4.11
CA HIS A 52 12.73 -3.15 -3.47
C HIS A 52 12.31 -3.15 -2.00
N LEU A 53 11.65 -4.22 -1.58
CA LEU A 53 11.29 -4.51 -0.19
C LEU A 53 12.43 -5.33 0.41
N ARG A 54 13.26 -4.68 1.22
CA ARG A 54 14.52 -5.30 1.69
C ARG A 54 14.28 -6.48 2.62
N ASP A 55 13.24 -6.42 3.43
CA ASP A 55 12.99 -7.43 4.46
C ASP A 55 12.47 -8.74 3.86
N ASP A 56 11.70 -8.64 2.77
CA ASP A 56 11.21 -9.80 1.99
C ASP A 56 12.16 -10.21 0.85
N ASP A 57 13.18 -9.40 0.59
CA ASP A 57 14.08 -9.47 -0.57
C ASP A 57 13.34 -9.72 -1.89
N CYS A 58 12.41 -8.80 -2.19
CA CYS A 58 11.63 -8.83 -3.43
C CYS A 58 11.45 -7.42 -4.01
N PHE A 59 11.15 -7.36 -5.30
CA PHE A 59 10.83 -6.13 -6.00
C PHE A 59 9.31 -5.98 -6.15
N LEU A 60 8.83 -4.75 -6.25
CA LEU A 60 7.52 -4.50 -6.84
C LEU A 60 7.66 -4.35 -8.36
N LEU A 61 6.54 -4.43 -9.08
CA LEU A 61 6.54 -4.16 -10.52
C LEU A 61 7.12 -2.76 -10.79
N PRO A 62 8.08 -2.60 -11.72
CA PRO A 62 8.59 -1.28 -12.08
C PRO A 62 7.46 -0.37 -12.60
N ILE A 63 7.47 0.89 -12.18
CA ILE A 63 6.60 1.92 -12.78
C ILE A 63 7.32 2.43 -14.02
N THR A 64 6.85 2.00 -15.20
CA THR A 64 7.53 2.21 -16.48
C THR A 64 6.55 2.11 -17.66
N ASP A 65 6.94 2.73 -18.78
CA ASP A 65 6.32 2.55 -20.09
C ASP A 65 7.06 1.50 -20.97
N ASP A 66 8.25 1.05 -20.55
CA ASP A 66 9.07 0.03 -21.24
C ASP A 66 9.38 -1.13 -20.28
N LEU A 67 8.35 -1.93 -20.01
CA LEU A 67 8.43 -3.07 -19.10
C LEU A 67 9.53 -4.07 -19.49
N PRO A 68 9.70 -4.48 -20.75
CA PRO A 68 10.78 -5.39 -21.13
C PRO A 68 12.18 -4.83 -20.80
N LYS A 69 12.42 -3.54 -21.03
CA LYS A 69 13.71 -2.93 -20.68
C LYS A 69 13.89 -2.84 -19.17
N ALA A 70 12.86 -2.44 -18.43
CA ALA A 70 12.92 -2.34 -16.98
C ALA A 70 13.22 -3.68 -16.30
N MET A 71 12.62 -4.76 -16.79
CA MET A 71 12.87 -6.10 -16.28
C MET A 71 14.31 -6.56 -16.55
N ARG A 72 14.87 -6.30 -17.74
CA ARG A 72 16.29 -6.58 -18.02
C ARG A 72 17.23 -5.83 -17.09
N GLU A 73 16.94 -4.55 -16.80
CA GLU A 73 17.74 -3.76 -15.86
C GLU A 73 17.71 -4.35 -14.43
N LEU A 74 16.56 -4.85 -13.97
CA LEU A 74 16.43 -5.56 -12.70
C LEU A 74 17.16 -6.90 -12.67
N GLU A 75 17.07 -7.69 -13.74
CA GLU A 75 17.81 -8.96 -13.88
C GLU A 75 19.32 -8.72 -13.78
N GLU A 76 19.84 -7.77 -14.56
CA GLU A 76 21.26 -7.44 -14.52
C GLU A 76 21.70 -6.87 -13.17
N HIS A 77 20.82 -6.12 -12.49
CA HIS A 77 21.09 -5.61 -11.16
C HIS A 77 21.18 -6.76 -10.15
N SER A 78 20.21 -7.68 -10.18
CA SER A 78 20.15 -8.86 -9.31
C SER A 78 21.35 -9.78 -9.54
N ALA A 79 21.72 -10.04 -10.80
CA ALA A 79 22.88 -10.85 -11.15
C ALA A 79 24.21 -10.26 -10.64
N ARG A 80 24.33 -8.93 -10.58
CA ARG A 80 25.55 -8.23 -10.11
C ARG A 80 25.62 -8.10 -8.59
N THR A 81 24.48 -7.96 -7.92
CA THR A 81 24.40 -7.66 -6.48
C THR A 81 24.13 -8.89 -5.62
N GLY A 82 23.60 -9.97 -6.21
CA GLY A 82 23.15 -11.15 -5.49
C GLY A 82 21.74 -11.00 -4.88
N LEU A 83 21.05 -9.88 -5.09
CA LEU A 83 19.66 -9.72 -4.67
C LEU A 83 18.76 -10.73 -5.39
N ARG A 84 17.73 -11.22 -4.70
CA ARG A 84 16.78 -12.15 -5.27
C ARG A 84 15.92 -11.47 -6.33
N PHE A 85 16.01 -11.95 -7.57
CA PHE A 85 15.12 -11.52 -8.63
C PHE A 85 13.73 -12.17 -8.49
N GLN A 86 12.87 -11.54 -7.70
CA GLN A 86 11.47 -11.91 -7.53
C GLN A 86 10.61 -10.66 -7.46
N LEU A 87 9.49 -10.66 -8.18
CA LEU A 87 8.48 -9.61 -8.07
C LEU A 87 7.29 -10.11 -7.25
N GLU A 88 6.80 -9.28 -6.34
CA GLU A 88 5.58 -9.54 -5.57
C GLU A 88 4.53 -8.45 -5.79
N CYS A 89 3.28 -8.75 -5.40
CA CYS A 89 2.13 -7.85 -5.56
C CYS A 89 1.95 -7.31 -7.00
N VAL A 90 2.29 -8.12 -8.00
CA VAL A 90 2.12 -7.79 -9.42
C VAL A 90 0.64 -7.96 -9.78
N PRO A 91 -0.02 -6.92 -10.32
CA PRO A 91 -1.41 -7.05 -10.75
C PRO A 91 -1.53 -8.04 -11.91
N LYS A 92 -2.70 -8.67 -12.01
CA LYS A 92 -2.90 -9.85 -12.86
C LYS A 92 -2.58 -9.59 -14.33
N GLU A 93 -2.96 -8.44 -14.88
CA GLU A 93 -2.75 -8.11 -16.29
C GLU A 93 -1.25 -8.01 -16.60
N GLU A 94 -0.49 -7.33 -15.75
CA GLU A 94 0.96 -7.18 -15.87
C GLU A 94 1.68 -8.51 -15.66
N ALA A 95 1.23 -9.35 -14.72
CA ALA A 95 1.78 -10.69 -14.54
C ALA A 95 1.62 -11.55 -15.81
N LEU A 96 0.51 -11.42 -16.53
CA LEU A 96 0.30 -12.12 -17.81
C LEU A 96 1.20 -11.58 -18.93
N GLU A 97 1.50 -10.27 -18.96
CA GLU A 97 2.48 -9.72 -19.89
C GLU A 97 3.90 -10.22 -19.59
N LEU A 98 4.28 -10.27 -18.31
CA LEU A 98 5.55 -10.88 -17.88
C LEU A 98 5.62 -12.37 -18.26
N GLN A 99 4.52 -13.10 -18.14
CA GLN A 99 4.49 -14.50 -18.56
C GLN A 99 4.81 -14.67 -20.05
N LYS A 100 4.33 -13.77 -20.92
CA LYS A 100 4.68 -13.77 -22.36
C LYS A 100 6.17 -13.49 -22.62
N LEU A 101 6.82 -12.74 -21.71
CA LEU A 101 8.26 -12.49 -21.75
C LEU A 101 9.10 -13.66 -21.21
N GLY A 102 8.47 -14.73 -20.72
CA GLY A 102 9.13 -15.94 -20.24
C GLY A 102 9.25 -16.06 -18.72
N TYR A 103 8.66 -15.15 -17.94
CA TYR A 103 8.66 -15.24 -16.48
C TYR A 103 7.62 -16.24 -15.96
N SER A 104 7.94 -16.92 -14.85
CA SER A 104 6.98 -17.76 -14.15
C SER A 104 6.08 -16.93 -13.22
N ILE A 105 4.79 -17.27 -13.13
CA ILE A 105 3.84 -16.60 -12.25
C ILE A 105 3.24 -17.58 -11.24
N ARG A 106 2.97 -17.10 -10.02
CA ARG A 106 2.28 -17.86 -8.97
C ARG A 106 1.29 -16.95 -8.26
N HIS A 107 0.03 -17.39 -8.17
CA HIS A 107 -0.99 -16.67 -7.39
C HIS A 107 -0.89 -17.06 -5.91
N VAL A 108 -0.91 -16.05 -5.02
CA VAL A 108 -0.91 -16.22 -3.57
C VAL A 108 -2.12 -15.50 -3.00
N ARG A 109 -3.16 -16.27 -2.65
CA ARG A 109 -4.47 -15.73 -2.23
C ARG A 109 -4.40 -14.75 -1.05
N ASN A 110 -3.45 -14.95 -0.13
CA ASN A 110 -3.30 -14.08 1.04
C ASN A 110 -2.78 -12.68 0.71
N LEU A 111 -2.29 -12.45 -0.52
CA LEU A 111 -1.79 -11.17 -1.00
C LEU A 111 -2.77 -10.45 -1.93
N ASP A 112 -4.02 -10.93 -2.02
CA ASP A 112 -5.03 -10.32 -2.88
C ASP A 112 -5.64 -9.06 -2.24
N ASP A 113 -5.66 -7.97 -3.02
CA ASP A 113 -6.37 -6.74 -2.66
C ASP A 113 -7.88 -6.86 -2.91
N TYR A 114 -8.67 -6.24 -2.02
CA TYR A 114 -10.11 -6.13 -2.17
C TYR A 114 -10.50 -4.81 -2.86
N LEU A 115 -10.86 -4.90 -4.14
CA LEU A 115 -11.34 -3.75 -4.91
C LEU A 115 -12.87 -3.66 -4.90
N TYR A 116 -13.38 -2.47 -4.56
CA TYR A 116 -14.81 -2.18 -4.54
C TYR A 116 -15.14 -0.98 -5.42
N GLU A 117 -16.28 -1.05 -6.12
CA GLU A 117 -16.87 0.14 -6.72
C GLU A 117 -17.29 1.13 -5.61
N SER A 118 -16.82 2.37 -5.68
CA SER A 118 -17.17 3.42 -4.72
C SER A 118 -18.68 3.63 -4.61
N SER A 119 -19.41 3.51 -5.73
CA SER A 119 -20.88 3.62 -5.77
C SER A 119 -21.58 2.54 -4.94
N LYS A 120 -21.02 1.32 -4.88
CA LYS A 120 -21.56 0.23 -4.06
C LYS A 120 -21.33 0.47 -2.58
N LEU A 121 -20.19 1.04 -2.18
CA LEU A 121 -19.90 1.34 -0.78
C LEU A 121 -20.67 2.56 -0.27
N THR A 122 -20.89 3.57 -1.12
CA THR A 122 -21.60 4.81 -0.75
C THR A 122 -23.12 4.66 -0.77
N LYS A 123 -23.69 4.03 -1.81
CA LYS A 123 -25.15 3.87 -1.93
C LYS A 123 -25.66 2.60 -1.27
N LEU A 124 -24.77 1.62 -1.06
CA LEU A 124 -25.11 0.29 -0.57
C LEU A 124 -26.30 -0.32 -1.32
N SER A 125 -26.36 -0.18 -2.65
CA SER A 125 -27.54 -0.58 -3.42
C SER A 125 -27.63 -2.10 -3.64
N GLY A 126 -28.86 -2.60 -3.87
CA GLY A 126 -29.12 -4.00 -4.21
C GLY A 126 -29.33 -4.93 -3.00
N ARG A 127 -29.79 -6.16 -3.30
CA ARG A 127 -30.18 -7.16 -2.30
C ARG A 127 -29.01 -7.67 -1.46
N LYS A 128 -27.84 -7.86 -2.08
CA LYS A 128 -26.63 -8.39 -1.41
C LYS A 128 -26.12 -7.48 -0.28
N LEU A 129 -26.37 -6.16 -0.37
CA LEU A 129 -25.94 -5.18 0.63
C LEU A 129 -27.02 -4.82 1.67
N GLN A 130 -28.17 -5.50 1.65
CA GLN A 130 -29.26 -5.25 2.61
C GLN A 130 -28.79 -5.44 4.06
N ALA A 131 -27.95 -6.43 4.34
CA ALA A 131 -27.40 -6.65 5.67
C ALA A 131 -26.56 -5.45 6.16
N LYS A 132 -25.79 -4.81 5.27
CA LYS A 132 -24.99 -3.62 5.61
C LYS A 132 -25.88 -2.41 5.92
N ARG A 133 -26.95 -2.20 5.14
CA ARG A 133 -27.97 -1.19 5.45
C ARG A 133 -28.64 -1.44 6.80
N ASN A 134 -28.96 -2.70 7.11
CA ASN A 134 -29.55 -3.07 8.41
C ASN A 134 -28.60 -2.76 9.58
N HIS A 135 -27.28 -2.98 9.43
CA HIS A 135 -26.31 -2.58 10.45
C HIS A 135 -26.28 -1.08 10.68
N ILE A 136 -26.28 -0.28 9.61
CA ILE A 136 -26.33 1.19 9.70
C ILE A 136 -27.63 1.62 10.38
N SER A 137 -28.79 1.14 9.92
CA SER A 137 -30.07 1.49 10.55
C SER A 137 -30.15 1.09 12.02
N ARG A 138 -29.54 -0.04 12.41
CA ARG A 138 -29.44 -0.41 13.82
C ARG A 138 -28.55 0.57 14.58
N PHE A 139 -27.39 0.92 14.03
CA PHE A 139 -26.46 1.88 14.63
C PHE A 139 -27.14 3.25 14.84
N GLU A 140 -27.79 3.79 13.81
CA GLU A 140 -28.46 5.10 13.84
C GLU A 140 -29.64 5.16 14.83
N ARG A 141 -30.34 4.03 15.03
CA ARG A 141 -31.41 3.95 16.05
C ARG A 141 -30.86 3.81 17.47
N THR A 142 -29.65 3.29 17.62
CA THR A 142 -29.07 2.99 18.94
C THR A 142 -28.26 4.16 19.48
N TYR A 143 -27.59 4.91 18.61
CA TYR A 143 -26.61 5.92 19.01
C TYR A 143 -26.92 7.29 18.42
N THR A 144 -26.74 8.33 19.22
CA THR A 144 -26.57 9.70 18.71
C THR A 144 -25.11 9.89 18.33
N TYR A 145 -24.84 10.28 17.08
CA TYR A 145 -23.48 10.35 16.56
C TYR A 145 -23.26 11.58 15.66
N THR A 146 -22.00 11.92 15.43
CA THR A 146 -21.59 12.90 14.42
C THR A 146 -20.43 12.34 13.61
N VAL A 147 -20.33 12.74 12.34
CA VAL A 147 -19.22 12.39 11.46
C VAL A 147 -18.43 13.67 11.18
N ARG A 148 -17.10 13.61 11.32
CA ARG A 148 -16.21 14.77 11.20
C ARG A 148 -14.99 14.38 10.38
N SER A 149 -14.47 15.31 9.57
CA SER A 149 -13.17 15.13 8.92
C SER A 149 -12.04 15.24 9.94
N LEU A 150 -10.94 14.51 9.73
CA LEU A 150 -9.73 14.56 10.55
C LEU A 150 -8.85 15.80 10.23
N SER A 151 -9.49 16.95 10.03
CA SER A 151 -8.87 18.20 9.58
C SER A 151 -8.05 18.92 10.64
N ARG A 152 -8.21 18.57 11.93
CA ARG A 152 -7.52 19.23 13.05
C ARG A 152 -6.51 18.27 13.70
N PRO A 153 -5.29 18.71 14.03
CA PRO A 153 -4.28 17.87 14.69
C PRO A 153 -4.80 17.15 15.93
N LYS A 154 -5.58 17.84 16.78
CA LYS A 154 -6.17 17.23 17.97
C LYS A 154 -7.04 16.00 17.67
N MET A 155 -7.80 16.02 16.58
CA MET A 155 -8.65 14.87 16.19
C MET A 155 -7.80 13.68 15.74
N ARG A 156 -6.69 13.95 15.05
CA ARG A 156 -5.73 12.93 14.59
C ARG A 156 -5.08 12.25 15.81
N GLU A 157 -4.71 13.05 16.81
CA GLU A 157 -4.16 12.54 18.08
C GLU A 157 -5.19 11.71 18.85
N GLU A 158 -6.45 12.17 18.98
CA GLU A 158 -7.53 11.40 19.61
C GLU A 158 -7.75 10.04 18.89
N CYS A 159 -7.62 9.99 17.56
CA CYS A 159 -7.68 8.74 16.80
C CYS A 159 -6.48 7.83 17.06
N TYR A 160 -5.26 8.40 17.13
CA TYR A 160 -4.06 7.63 17.45
C TYR A 160 -4.14 7.03 18.85
N GLU A 161 -4.51 7.84 19.85
CA GLU A 161 -4.68 7.39 21.23
C GLU A 161 -5.69 6.23 21.30
N MET A 162 -6.82 6.34 20.60
CA MET A 162 -7.81 5.26 20.53
C MET A 162 -7.22 3.96 19.95
N ALA A 163 -6.43 4.06 18.87
CA ALA A 163 -5.79 2.90 18.25
C ALA A 163 -4.67 2.30 19.13
N SER A 164 -3.84 3.14 19.75
CA SER A 164 -2.66 2.73 20.52
C SER A 164 -2.95 2.40 21.99
N THR A 165 -4.20 2.55 22.44
CA THR A 165 -4.61 2.21 23.82
C THR A 165 -5.83 1.30 23.79
N ARG A 166 -7.03 1.87 23.66
CA ARG A 166 -8.31 1.18 23.78
C ARG A 166 -8.46 0.03 22.80
N TRP A 167 -8.02 0.21 21.55
CA TRP A 167 -8.09 -0.87 20.57
C TRP A 167 -7.14 -1.99 20.94
N LEU A 168 -5.87 -1.70 21.26
CA LEU A 168 -4.89 -2.70 21.70
C LEU A 168 -5.34 -3.49 22.93
N GLU A 169 -5.85 -2.80 23.95
CA GLU A 169 -6.36 -3.42 25.18
C GLU A 169 -7.47 -4.45 24.91
N ASN A 170 -8.22 -4.28 23.82
CA ASN A 170 -9.32 -5.15 23.44
C ASN A 170 -8.98 -6.10 22.28
N HIS A 171 -7.78 -5.99 21.68
CA HIS A 171 -7.40 -6.78 20.50
C HIS A 171 -6.90 -8.18 20.88
N GLY A 172 -6.24 -8.31 22.04
CA GLY A 172 -5.65 -9.56 22.51
C GLY A 172 -4.12 -9.54 22.38
N GLU A 173 -3.55 -10.57 21.75
CA GLU A 173 -2.11 -10.67 21.56
C GLU A 173 -1.62 -9.62 20.56
N VAL A 174 -0.53 -8.93 20.91
CA VAL A 174 0.09 -7.90 20.09
C VAL A 174 1.36 -8.47 19.49
N ASP A 175 1.37 -8.62 18.17
CA ASP A 175 2.53 -9.06 17.41
C ASP A 175 3.26 -7.88 16.73
N GLN A 176 4.35 -8.19 16.04
CA GLN A 176 5.16 -7.18 15.34
C GLN A 176 4.37 -6.48 14.22
N SER A 177 3.45 -7.19 13.55
CA SER A 177 2.61 -6.62 12.50
C SER A 177 1.71 -5.51 13.05
N ILE A 178 1.11 -5.72 14.22
CA ILE A 178 0.29 -4.69 14.89
C ILE A 178 1.15 -3.48 15.31
N ILE A 179 2.36 -3.72 15.82
CA ILE A 179 3.30 -2.65 16.20
C ILE A 179 3.68 -1.80 14.97
N ASP A 180 3.94 -2.45 13.85
CA ASP A 180 4.32 -1.77 12.61
C ASP A 180 3.15 -1.00 12.00
N GLU A 181 1.93 -1.55 12.07
CA GLU A 181 0.71 -0.83 11.68
C GLU A 181 0.50 0.44 12.54
N LEU A 182 0.69 0.36 13.86
CA LEU A 182 0.58 1.53 14.73
C LEU A 182 1.63 2.60 14.41
N ARG A 183 2.85 2.21 14.05
CA ARG A 183 3.88 3.16 13.59
C ARG A 183 3.48 3.80 12.26
N ALA A 184 2.92 3.03 11.32
CA ALA A 184 2.41 3.56 10.06
C ALA A 184 1.24 4.54 10.30
N ILE A 185 0.31 4.23 11.21
CA ILE A 185 -0.78 5.14 11.60
C ILE A 185 -0.21 6.43 12.21
N ARG A 186 0.75 6.33 13.15
CA ARG A 186 1.40 7.51 13.74
C ARG A 186 2.03 8.39 12.66
N ARG A 187 2.81 7.77 11.77
CA ARG A 187 3.48 8.45 10.66
C ARG A 187 2.50 9.11 9.70
N THR A 188 1.32 8.48 9.49
CA THR A 188 0.22 9.06 8.70
C THR A 188 -0.27 10.35 9.34
N PHE A 189 -0.55 10.36 10.64
CA PHE A 189 -1.06 11.54 11.32
C PHE A 189 -0.02 12.67 11.43
N ASP A 190 1.25 12.32 11.64
CA ASP A 190 2.35 13.29 11.72
C ASP A 190 2.65 13.97 10.38
N ASN A 191 2.36 13.29 9.26
CA ASN A 191 2.62 13.80 7.90
C ASN A 191 1.32 14.02 7.11
N TRP A 192 0.18 14.19 7.80
CA TRP A 192 -1.14 14.16 7.19
C TRP A 192 -1.30 15.15 6.02
N ASP A 193 -0.79 16.36 6.18
CA ASP A 193 -0.95 17.42 5.17
C ASP A 193 0.02 17.25 3.99
N GLU A 194 1.16 16.57 4.20
CA GLU A 194 2.13 16.23 3.15
C GLU A 194 1.75 14.96 2.37
N LEU A 195 0.99 14.05 2.97
CA LEU A 195 0.50 12.83 2.32
C LEU A 195 -0.81 13.05 1.53
N GLY A 196 -1.43 14.22 1.68
CA GLY A 196 -2.57 14.69 0.90
C GLY A 196 -2.25 14.92 -0.57
#